data_AF-A0A9D6TEH2-F1
#
_entry.id   AF-A0A9D6TEH2-F1
#
_cell.length_a   1.000
_cell.length_b   1.000
_cell.length_c   1.000
_cell.angle_alpha   90.00
_cell.angle_beta   90.00
_cell.angle_gamma   90.00
#
_symmetry.space_group_name_H-M   'P 1'
#
loop_
_entity.id
_entity.type
_entity.pdbx_description
1 polymer ?
#
loop_
_entity_poly.entity_id
_entity_poly.type
_entity_poly.pdbx_seq_one_letter_code
_entity_poly.pdbx_strand_id
1 'polypeptide(L)' 'MSACIGDHGSSNTVTVDELVKGVNIALGSLLLSDCPSFDTDDSGTVTVDELVRAVNNAMSECL' A
#
# COMPACT_ATOMS: atom_id res chain seq x y z
N MET A 1 2.77 -5.22 15.49
CA MET A 1 3.47 -6.09 14.52
C MET A 1 3.02 -5.63 13.16
N SER A 2 4.01 -5.29 12.33
CA SER A 2 3.93 -4.34 11.21
C SER A 2 2.71 -4.54 10.33
N ALA A 3 1.94 -3.45 10.16
CA ALA A 3 1.19 -3.27 8.92
C ALA A 3 2.21 -3.32 7.77
N CYS A 4 2.03 -4.23 6.82
CA CYS A 4 2.85 -4.22 5.62
C CYS A 4 2.50 -3.04 4.74
N ILE A 5 3.43 -2.71 3.85
CA ILE A 5 3.20 -1.73 2.80
C ILE A 5 2.02 -2.19 1.98
N GLY A 6 0.97 -1.37 1.97
CA GLY A 6 -0.29 -1.66 1.31
C GLY A 6 -1.29 -2.52 2.09
N ASP A 7 -1.05 -2.91 3.35
CA ASP A 7 -2.08 -3.53 4.21
C ASP A 7 -2.92 -2.41 4.83
N HIS A 8 -4.07 -2.14 4.21
CA HIS A 8 -5.10 -1.18 4.62
C HIS A 8 -6.28 -1.87 5.35
N GLY A 9 -5.93 -2.83 6.18
CA GLY A 9 -6.79 -3.54 7.10
C GLY A 9 -5.87 -4.23 8.07
N SER A 10 -6.30 -4.55 9.29
CA SER A 10 -5.46 -5.34 10.21
C SER A 10 -5.44 -6.83 9.83
N SER A 11 -5.34 -7.10 8.52
CA SER A 11 -5.40 -8.43 7.90
C SER A 11 -4.05 -9.11 7.83
N ASN A 12 -2.96 -8.38 8.09
CA ASN A 12 -1.58 -8.85 7.92
C ASN A 12 -1.30 -9.39 6.50
N THR A 13 -2.13 -9.04 5.52
CA THR A 13 -2.12 -9.58 4.16
C THR A 13 -2.56 -8.49 3.20
N VAL A 14 -1.74 -8.24 2.17
CA VAL A 14 -2.10 -7.31 1.10
C VAL A 14 -2.97 -8.02 0.07
N THR A 15 -4.19 -7.55 -0.09
CA THR A 15 -5.18 -8.01 -1.06
C THR A 15 -5.09 -7.19 -2.35
N VAL A 16 -5.67 -7.71 -3.43
CA VAL A 16 -5.74 -6.98 -4.71
C VAL A 16 -6.56 -5.69 -4.59
N ASP A 17 -7.60 -5.65 -3.73
CA ASP A 17 -8.38 -4.44 -3.48
C ASP A 17 -7.49 -3.30 -2.94
N GLU A 18 -6.56 -3.64 -2.07
CA GLU A 18 -5.62 -2.67 -1.50
C GLU A 18 -4.60 -2.20 -2.53
N LEU A 19 -4.09 -3.09 -3.38
CA LEU A 19 -3.23 -2.70 -4.50
C LEU A 19 -3.95 -1.72 -5.46
N VAL A 20 -5.22 -1.96 -5.75
CA VAL A 20 -6.04 -1.06 -6.58
C VAL A 20 -6.21 0.31 -5.89
N LYS A 21 -6.41 0.34 -4.57
CA LYS A 21 -6.41 1.61 -3.81
C LYS A 21 -5.08 2.33 -3.93
N GLY A 22 -3.95 1.65 -3.75
CA GLY A 22 -2.62 2.23 -3.92
C GLY A 22 -2.42 2.85 -5.30
N VAL A 23 -2.83 2.14 -6.36
CA VAL A 23 -2.77 2.67 -7.74
C VAL A 23 -3.64 3.92 -7.89
N ASN A 24 -4.85 3.93 -7.34
CA ASN A 24 -5.72 5.10 -7.38
C ASN A 24 -5.14 6.30 -6.61
N ILE A 25 -4.41 6.07 -5.52
CA ILE A 25 -3.70 7.14 -4.78
C ILE A 25 -2.53 7.65 -5.63
N ALA A 26 -1.73 6.77 -6.24
CA ALA A 26 -0.63 7.15 -7.12
C ALA A 26 -1.11 7.95 -8.37
N LEU A 27 -2.33 7.65 -8.84
CA LEU A 27 -2.99 8.39 -9.93
C LEU A 27 -3.67 9.69 -9.46
N GLY A 28 -3.64 10.01 -8.16
CA GLY A 28 -4.31 11.19 -7.58
C GLY A 28 -5.84 11.12 -7.58
N SER A 29 -6.41 9.93 -7.76
CA SER A 29 -7.86 9.68 -7.72
C SER A 29 -8.38 9.40 -6.30
N LEU A 30 -7.49 8.99 -5.39
CA LEU A 30 -7.74 8.85 -3.96
C LEU A 30 -6.71 9.64 -3.16
N LEU A 31 -7.05 9.97 -1.91
CA LEU A 31 -6.14 10.69 -1.02
C LEU A 31 -5.25 9.69 -0.27
N LEU A 32 -4.01 10.08 0.02
CA LEU A 32 -3.13 9.26 0.85
C LEU A 32 -3.72 8.97 2.24
N SER A 33 -4.57 9.87 2.76
CA SER A 33 -5.30 9.65 4.01
C SER A 33 -6.24 8.45 3.97
N ASP A 34 -6.66 8.01 2.78
CA ASP A 34 -7.47 6.80 2.60
C ASP A 34 -6.64 5.53 2.77
N CYS A 35 -5.32 5.59 2.56
CA CYS A 35 -4.42 4.47 2.85
C CYS A 35 -2.97 4.93 3.08
N PRO A 36 -2.63 5.37 4.30
CA PRO A 36 -1.29 5.85 4.61
C PRO A 36 -0.24 4.73 4.63
N SER A 37 -0.63 3.46 4.66
CA SER A 37 0.32 2.33 4.62
C SER A 37 1.00 2.14 3.26
N PHE A 38 0.60 2.87 2.22
CA PHE A 38 1.34 2.89 0.96
C PHE A 38 2.54 3.84 0.97
N ASP A 39 2.47 4.97 1.69
CA ASP A 39 3.56 5.95 1.79
C ASP A 39 4.46 5.59 2.97
N THR A 40 5.58 4.92 2.69
CA THR A 40 6.50 4.44 3.71
C THR A 40 7.78 5.24 3.83
N ASP A 41 8.05 6.08 2.84
CA ASP A 41 9.13 7.05 2.89
C ASP A 41 8.68 8.43 3.41
N ASP A 42 7.40 8.56 3.78
CA ASP A 42 6.74 9.78 4.23
C ASP A 42 6.89 10.92 3.20
N SER A 43 6.94 10.58 1.91
CA SER A 43 7.07 11.54 0.82
C SER A 43 5.79 12.35 0.57
N GLY A 44 4.66 11.93 1.13
CA GLY A 44 3.34 12.49 0.91
C GLY A 44 2.68 12.03 -0.38
N THR A 45 3.27 11.05 -1.08
CA THR A 45 2.78 10.52 -2.36
C THR A 45 3.03 9.03 -2.45
N VAL A 46 2.16 8.30 -3.16
CA VAL A 46 2.42 6.88 -3.45
C VAL A 46 3.21 6.76 -4.74
N THR A 47 4.42 6.22 -4.64
CA THR A 47 5.31 6.01 -5.79
C THR A 47 5.19 4.59 -6.35
N VAL A 48 5.77 4.38 -7.54
CA VAL A 48 5.77 3.05 -8.18
C VAL A 48 6.58 2.04 -7.37
N ASP A 49 7.69 2.45 -6.72
CA ASP A 49 8.48 1.53 -5.91
C ASP A 49 7.71 1.04 -4.69
N GLU A 50 6.85 1.87 -4.10
CA GLU A 50 5.95 1.48 -3.01
C GLU A 50 4.88 0.50 -3.48
N LEU A 51 4.29 0.72 -4.66
CA LEU A 51 3.37 -0.24 -5.28
C LEU A 51 4.04 -1.59 -5.55
N VAL A 52 5.29 -1.59 -6.04
CA VAL A 52 6.03 -2.82 -6.28
C VAL A 52 6.32 -3.55 -4.96
N ARG A 53 6.63 -2.83 -3.88
CA ARG A 53 6.80 -3.41 -2.54
C ARG A 53 5.50 -4.02 -2.03
N ALA A 54 4.37 -3.32 -2.21
CA ALA A 54 3.05 -3.84 -1.85
C ALA A 54 2.68 -5.12 -2.64
N VAL A 55 2.98 -5.17 -3.94
CA VAL A 55 2.78 -6.39 -4.76
C VAL A 55 3.62 -7.56 -4.25
N ASN A 56 4.88 -7.32 -3.87
CA ASN A 56 5.72 -8.37 -3.29
C ASN A 56 5.17 -8.87 -1.95
N ASN A 57 4.64 -7.97 -1.11
CA ASN A 57 3.99 -8.32 0.16
C ASN A 57 2.71 -9.15 -0.05
N ALA A 58 1.94 -8.86 -1.11
CA ALA A 58 0.75 -9.63 -1.47
C ALA A 58 1.09 -11.09 -1.85
N MET A 59 2.33 -11.35 -2.30
CA MET A 59 2.78 -12.68 -2.73
C MET A 59 3.54 -13.45 -1.65
N SER A 60 4.23 -12.77 -0.73
CA SER A 60 5.13 -13.40 0.25
C SER A 60 4.64 -13.34 1.70
N GLU A 61 3.42 -12.83 1.93
CA GLU A 61 2.89 -12.50 3.26
C GLU A 61 3.76 -11.48 4.02
N CYS A 62 3.18 -10.80 4.99
CA CYS A 62 3.87 -9.75 5.74
C CYS A 62 4.82 -10.34 6.80
N LEU A 63 6.11 -9.99 6.78
CA LEU A 63 7.12 -10.40 7.78
C LEU A 63 7.49 -9.27 8.75
#